data_AF-A0A075BX11-F1
#
_entry.id   AF-A0A075BX11-F1
#
_cell.length_a   1.000
_cell.length_b   1.000
_cell.length_c   1.000
_cell.angle_alpha   90.00
_cell.angle_beta   90.00
_cell.angle_gamma   90.00
#
_symmetry.space_group_name_H-M   'P 1'
#
loop_
_entity.id
_entity.type
_entity.pdbx_description
1 polymer ?
#
loop_
_entity_poly.entity_id
_entity_poly.type
_entity_poly.pdbx_seq_one_letter_code
_entity_poly.pdbx_strand_id
1 'polypeptide(L)'
;FPQLIHDADEAVANGADLPHKESRSCGHPQRLLLPKGREQGMDFWLDVIITSGDDGVQDDLTVNDHGSTHSYCGIHGQKYPDKRPMGFPFDRPIPDLRVFKVQNQHGQVVKIFHH
;
A
#
# COMPACT_ATOMS: atom_id res chain seq x y z
N PHE A 1 -1.33 -22.26 -8.98
CA PHE A 1 -2.50 -23.11 -9.31
C PHE A 1 -2.32 -24.55 -8.83
N PRO A 2 -1.21 -25.27 -9.11
CA PRO A 2 -1.02 -26.65 -8.61
C PRO A 2 -1.15 -26.78 -7.08
N GLN A 3 -0.59 -25.82 -6.34
CA GLN A 3 -0.72 -25.80 -4.87
C GLN A 3 -2.17 -25.67 -4.39
N LEU A 4 -3.00 -24.89 -5.09
CA LEU A 4 -4.41 -24.70 -4.70
C LEU A 4 -5.21 -25.98 -4.91
N ILE A 5 -4.92 -26.71 -5.99
CA ILE A 5 -5.53 -28.03 -6.25
C ILE A 5 -5.10 -29.01 -5.16
N HIS A 6 -3.80 -29.12 -4.90
CA HIS A 6 -3.26 -30.00 -3.86
C HIS A 6 -3.88 -29.72 -2.48
N ASP A 7 -3.87 -28.46 -2.04
CA ASP A 7 -4.40 -28.07 -0.73
C ASP A 7 -5.91 -28.37 -0.61
N ALA A 8 -6.68 -28.16 -1.69
CA ALA A 8 -8.11 -28.44 -1.72
C ALA A 8 -8.41 -29.95 -1.71
N ASP A 9 -7.71 -30.74 -2.53
CA ASP A 9 -7.88 -32.18 -2.62
C ASP A 9 -7.50 -32.86 -1.30
N GLU A 10 -6.43 -32.40 -0.64
CA GLU A 10 -5.99 -32.90 0.66
C GLU A 10 -7.02 -32.61 1.77
N ALA A 11 -7.59 -31.40 1.80
CA ALA A 11 -8.63 -31.04 2.77
C ALA A 11 -9.88 -31.92 2.61
N VAL A 12 -10.32 -32.15 1.37
CA VAL A 12 -11.46 -33.01 1.05
C VAL A 12 -11.18 -34.46 1.44
N ALA A 13 -10.00 -35.00 1.10
CA ALA A 13 -9.64 -36.38 1.39
C ALA A 13 -9.58 -36.69 2.89
N ASN A 14 -9.14 -35.72 3.69
CA ASN A 14 -9.00 -35.86 5.14
C ASN A 14 -10.24 -35.42 5.92
N GLY A 15 -11.29 -34.93 5.26
CA GLY A 15 -12.48 -34.37 5.93
C GLY A 15 -12.13 -33.17 6.82
N ALA A 16 -11.12 -32.40 6.44
CA ALA A 16 -10.61 -31.25 7.19
C ALA A 16 -11.06 -29.93 6.55
N ASP A 17 -11.07 -28.86 7.33
CA ASP A 17 -11.33 -27.52 6.81
C ASP A 17 -10.15 -27.04 5.95
N LEU A 18 -10.46 -26.45 4.79
CA LEU A 18 -9.47 -25.81 3.94
C LEU A 18 -9.01 -24.49 4.60
N PRO A 19 -7.71 -24.33 4.95
CA PRO A 19 -7.23 -23.10 5.55
C PRO A 19 -7.44 -21.90 4.61
N HIS A 20 -8.12 -20.87 5.11
CA HIS A 20 -8.35 -19.63 4.38
C HIS A 20 -7.04 -18.81 4.34
N LYS A 21 -6.51 -18.60 3.13
CA LYS A 21 -5.37 -17.70 2.94
C LYS A 21 -5.92 -16.28 2.79
N GLU A 22 -5.70 -15.46 3.81
CA GLU A 22 -5.98 -14.00 3.88
C GLU A 22 -5.12 -13.22 2.86
N SER A 23 -5.25 -13.50 1.57
CA SER A 23 -4.53 -12.79 0.51
C SER A 23 -5.47 -12.39 -0.61
N ARG A 24 -5.53 -11.09 -0.90
CA ARG A 24 -6.28 -10.56 -2.05
C ARG A 24 -5.37 -10.47 -3.25
N SER A 25 -5.89 -10.79 -4.43
CA SER A 25 -5.12 -10.71 -5.68
C SER A 25 -4.97 -9.28 -6.20
N CYS A 26 -5.84 -8.35 -5.79
CA CYS A 26 -5.66 -6.93 -6.08
C CYS A 26 -4.60 -6.34 -5.15
N GLY A 27 -3.56 -5.76 -5.76
CA GLY A 27 -2.50 -5.05 -5.09
C GLY A 27 -1.33 -4.83 -6.05
N HIS A 28 -0.49 -3.85 -5.77
CA HIS A 28 0.76 -3.72 -6.50
C HIS A 28 1.70 -4.85 -6.10
N PRO A 29 2.31 -5.58 -7.04
CA PRO A 29 3.20 -6.68 -6.69
C PRO A 29 4.35 -6.20 -5.81
N GLN A 30 4.52 -6.81 -4.63
CA GLN A 30 5.56 -6.40 -3.65
C GLN A 30 6.97 -6.36 -4.27
N ARG A 31 7.28 -7.31 -5.15
CA ARG A 31 8.57 -7.39 -5.86
C ARG A 31 8.80 -6.25 -6.88
N LEU A 32 7.80 -5.43 -7.14
CA LEU A 32 7.85 -4.28 -8.06
C LEU A 32 7.59 -2.95 -7.33
N LEU A 33 7.65 -2.93 -6.00
CA LEU A 33 7.39 -1.71 -5.22
C LEU A 33 8.36 -0.57 -5.58
N LEU A 34 9.63 -0.92 -5.81
CA LEU A 34 10.65 0.04 -6.21
C LEU A 34 10.79 0.06 -7.74
N PRO A 35 11.01 1.24 -8.34
CA PRO A 35 11.45 1.31 -9.73
C PRO A 35 12.81 0.64 -9.88
N LYS A 36 13.11 0.15 -11.08
CA LYS A 36 14.33 -0.62 -11.37
C LYS A 36 15.63 0.08 -10.94
N GLY A 37 15.72 1.41 -11.07
CA GLY A 37 16.95 2.16 -10.83
C GLY A 37 18.02 1.93 -11.92
N ARG A 38 19.28 2.15 -11.57
CA ARG A 38 20.46 1.93 -12.45
C ARG A 38 21.61 1.32 -11.64
N GLU A 39 22.57 0.67 -12.30
CA GLU A 39 23.74 0.07 -11.63
C GLU A 39 24.59 1.10 -10.88
N GLN A 40 24.78 2.28 -11.46
CA GLN A 40 25.44 3.43 -10.82
C GLN A 40 24.57 4.16 -9.77
N GLY A 41 23.35 3.66 -9.54
CA GLY A 41 22.34 4.31 -8.72
C GLY A 41 21.55 5.39 -9.45
N MET A 42 20.30 5.57 -9.05
CA MET A 42 19.41 6.63 -9.52
C MET A 42 18.78 7.34 -8.33
N ASP A 43 18.82 8.67 -8.34
CA ASP A 43 18.28 9.51 -7.28
C ASP A 43 16.77 9.68 -7.43
N PHE A 44 16.06 9.55 -6.32
CA PHE A 44 14.61 9.73 -6.18
C PHE A 44 14.32 10.63 -4.98
N TRP A 45 13.20 11.34 -5.06
CA TRP A 45 12.68 12.10 -3.92
C TRP A 45 11.76 11.19 -3.10
N LEU A 46 12.17 10.87 -1.87
CA LEU A 46 11.31 10.21 -0.89
C LEU A 46 10.60 11.30 -0.09
N ASP A 47 9.28 11.40 -0.24
CA ASP A 47 8.45 12.37 0.46
C ASP A 47 7.54 11.67 1.46
N VAL A 48 7.46 12.23 2.68
CA VAL A 48 6.62 11.76 3.76
C VAL A 48 5.79 12.92 4.28
N ILE A 49 4.49 12.72 4.36
CA ILE A 49 3.52 13.74 4.77
C ILE A 49 2.63 13.11 5.83
N ILE A 50 2.55 13.75 6.98
CA ILE A 50 1.77 13.28 8.12
C ILE A 50 0.50 14.13 8.18
N THR A 51 -0.66 13.49 8.06
CA THR A 51 -1.97 14.14 8.20
C THR A 51 -2.62 13.80 9.54
N SER A 52 -3.76 14.43 9.86
CA SER A 52 -4.49 14.08 11.09
C SER A 52 -5.04 12.65 10.98
N GLY A 53 -5.05 11.91 12.08
CA GLY A 53 -5.74 10.62 12.15
C GLY A 53 -7.24 10.75 11.90
N ASP A 54 -7.83 11.93 12.17
CA ASP A 54 -9.24 12.24 11.89
C ASP A 54 -9.58 12.20 10.39
N ASP A 55 -8.57 12.26 9.51
CA ASP A 55 -8.74 12.08 8.07
C ASP A 55 -9.07 10.62 7.71
N GLY A 56 -8.82 9.67 8.60
CA GLY A 56 -9.28 8.29 8.49
C GLY A 56 -10.80 8.18 8.59
N VAL A 57 -11.38 7.22 7.87
CA VAL A 57 -12.82 6.89 7.95
C VAL A 57 -13.13 5.97 9.13
N GLN A 58 -12.15 5.22 9.62
CA GLN A 58 -12.32 4.29 10.73
C GLN A 58 -11.69 4.86 12.00
N ASP A 59 -12.44 4.79 13.10
CA ASP A 59 -12.02 5.30 14.40
C ASP A 59 -11.00 4.38 15.10
N ASP A 60 -10.96 3.10 14.70
CA ASP A 60 -10.02 2.10 15.17
C ASP A 60 -9.00 1.77 14.06
N LEU A 61 -7.87 2.48 14.07
CA LEU A 61 -6.71 2.18 13.22
C LEU A 61 -5.71 1.24 13.91
N THR A 62 -6.08 0.63 15.05
CA THR A 62 -5.17 -0.18 15.88
C THR A 62 -5.07 -1.63 15.43
N VAL A 63 -6.01 -2.10 14.62
CA VAL A 63 -6.06 -3.48 14.11
C VAL A 63 -5.90 -3.49 12.59
N ASN A 64 -5.05 -4.38 12.08
CA ASN A 64 -4.81 -4.55 10.63
C ASN A 64 -5.89 -5.41 9.97
N ASP A 65 -7.15 -5.24 10.36
CA ASP A 65 -8.29 -6.05 9.89
C ASP A 65 -8.76 -5.64 8.48
N HIS A 66 -8.14 -4.60 7.91
CA HIS A 66 -8.56 -3.97 6.67
C HIS A 66 -7.73 -4.38 5.44
N GLY A 67 -6.71 -5.22 5.65
CA GLY A 67 -5.84 -5.77 4.61
C GLY A 67 -4.78 -4.79 4.10
N SER A 68 -3.67 -5.32 3.60
CA SER A 68 -2.47 -4.55 3.22
C SER A 68 -2.50 -3.87 1.85
N THR A 69 -3.66 -3.82 1.18
CA THR A 69 -3.77 -3.34 -0.21
C THR A 69 -4.76 -2.18 -0.40
N HIS A 70 -5.24 -1.58 0.69
CA HIS A 70 -6.29 -0.56 0.64
C HIS A 70 -5.93 0.67 -0.20
N SER A 71 -4.64 1.05 -0.27
CA SER A 71 -4.19 2.23 -1.03
C SER A 71 -4.58 2.17 -2.51
N TYR A 72 -4.56 0.98 -3.13
CA TYR A 72 -4.95 0.80 -4.54
C TYR A 72 -6.26 0.03 -4.72
N CYS A 73 -6.66 -0.79 -3.74
CA CYS A 73 -7.75 -1.75 -3.91
C CYS A 73 -8.91 -1.57 -2.94
N GLY A 74 -8.83 -0.56 -2.07
CA GLY A 74 -9.78 -0.34 -0.98
C GLY A 74 -9.91 -1.54 -0.05
N ILE A 75 -10.96 -1.51 0.77
CA ILE A 75 -11.28 -2.57 1.74
C ILE A 75 -12.50 -3.33 1.22
N HIS A 76 -12.44 -4.66 1.24
CA HIS A 76 -13.53 -5.48 0.73
C HIS A 76 -14.80 -5.29 1.57
N GLY A 77 -15.91 -4.91 0.91
CA GLY A 77 -17.20 -4.72 1.57
C GLY A 77 -17.30 -3.50 2.50
N GLN A 78 -16.29 -2.63 2.53
CA GLN A 78 -16.27 -1.43 3.38
C GLN A 78 -16.01 -0.17 2.55
N LYS A 79 -16.21 1.00 3.17
CA LYS A 79 -15.84 2.28 2.57
C LYS A 79 -14.33 2.40 2.44
N TYR A 80 -13.87 3.21 1.49
CA TYR A 80 -12.45 3.54 1.38
C TYR A 80 -11.97 4.21 2.69
N PRO A 81 -10.81 3.82 3.25
CA PRO A 81 -10.46 4.16 4.63
C PRO A 81 -9.93 5.58 4.84
N ASP A 82 -9.78 6.38 3.78
CA ASP A 82 -9.26 7.74 3.82
C ASP A 82 -10.28 8.73 3.24
N LYS A 83 -10.56 9.81 3.96
CA LYS A 83 -11.47 10.89 3.53
C LYS A 83 -10.82 11.83 2.50
N ARG A 84 -9.49 11.80 2.36
CA ARG A 84 -8.74 12.65 1.44
C ARG A 84 -8.95 12.23 -0.02
N PRO A 85 -8.77 13.16 -0.98
CA PRO A 85 -8.70 12.80 -2.39
C PRO A 85 -7.55 11.80 -2.65
N MET A 86 -7.78 10.83 -3.54
CA MET A 86 -6.72 9.91 -3.96
C MET A 86 -5.58 10.71 -4.62
N GLY A 87 -4.35 10.49 -4.13
CA GLY A 87 -3.17 11.24 -4.57
C GLY A 87 -2.87 12.50 -3.76
N PHE A 88 -3.64 12.78 -2.70
CA PHE A 88 -3.35 13.87 -1.78
C PHE A 88 -1.90 13.80 -1.24
N PRO A 89 -1.19 14.93 -1.13
CA PRO A 89 -1.56 16.31 -1.53
C PRO A 89 -1.10 16.69 -2.95
N PHE A 90 -0.66 15.72 -3.76
CA PHE A 90 -0.20 15.94 -5.13
C PHE A 90 -1.34 15.90 -6.17
N ASP A 91 -2.59 15.74 -5.71
CA ASP A 91 -3.80 15.81 -6.54
C ASP A 91 -4.06 17.21 -7.11
N ARG A 92 -3.38 18.24 -6.57
CA ARG A 92 -3.55 19.65 -6.97
C ARG A 92 -2.25 20.28 -7.46
N PRO A 93 -2.32 21.32 -8.31
CA PRO A 93 -1.14 22.08 -8.71
C PRO A 93 -0.45 22.72 -7.50
N ILE A 94 0.87 22.54 -7.41
CA ILE A 94 1.74 23.18 -6.42
C ILE A 94 2.56 24.25 -7.16
N PRO A 95 2.08 25.51 -7.21
CA PRO A 95 2.78 26.56 -7.96
C PRO A 95 4.08 27.00 -7.29
N ASP A 96 4.24 26.73 -6.00
CA ASP A 96 5.39 27.16 -5.20
C ASP A 96 5.73 26.13 -4.12
N LEU A 97 6.98 25.65 -4.12
CA LEU A 97 7.47 24.69 -3.14
C LEU A 97 7.48 25.23 -1.70
N ARG A 98 7.49 26.55 -1.51
CA ARG A 98 7.39 27.15 -0.17
C ARG A 98 6.04 26.89 0.51
N VAL A 99 4.99 26.72 -0.29
CA VAL A 99 3.65 26.37 0.19
C VAL A 99 3.59 24.88 0.55
N PHE A 100 4.42 24.06 -0.10
CA PHE A 100 4.49 22.63 0.15
C PHE A 100 5.33 22.27 1.38
N LYS A 101 6.37 23.07 1.68
CA LYS A 101 7.24 22.88 2.85
C LYS A 101 6.57 23.33 4.14
N VAL A 102 5.84 22.40 4.75
CA VAL A 102 5.15 22.57 6.04
C VAL A 102 5.80 21.69 7.12
N GLN A 103 5.48 21.92 8.40
CA GLN A 103 6.12 21.22 9.52
C GLN A 103 5.89 19.70 9.52
N ASN A 104 4.76 19.26 8.98
CA ASN A 104 4.33 17.87 8.90
C ASN A 104 4.66 17.22 7.54
N GLN A 105 5.53 17.84 6.73
CA GLN A 105 6.07 17.29 5.49
C GLN A 105 7.59 17.23 5.56
N HIS A 106 8.17 16.11 5.12
CA HIS A 106 9.61 15.96 4.98
C HIS A 106 9.93 15.20 3.70
N GLY A 107 10.87 15.75 2.93
CA GLY A 107 11.35 15.13 1.70
C GLY A 107 12.88 15.05 1.70
N GLN A 108 13.41 13.91 1.27
CA GLN A 108 14.85 13.69 1.16
C GLN A 108 15.19 12.94 -0.13
N VAL A 109 16.40 13.18 -0.65
CA VAL A 109 16.92 12.44 -1.80
C VAL A 109 17.42 11.07 -1.32
N VAL A 110 16.94 10.01 -1.94
CA VAL A 110 17.38 8.62 -1.75
C VAL A 110 17.90 8.05 -3.06
N LYS A 111 18.77 7.05 -3.01
CA LYS A 111 19.36 6.44 -4.21
C LYS A 111 18.96 4.97 -4.30
N ILE A 112 18.45 4.56 -5.47
CA ILE A 112 18.08 3.16 -5.77
C ILE A 112 19.08 2.58 -6.76
N PHE A 113 19.64 1.41 -6.42
CA PHE A 113 20.61 0.68 -7.23
C PHE A 113 19.97 -0.55 -7.87
N HIS A 114 20.30 -0.80 -9.13
CA HIS A 114 19.98 -2.05 -9.80
C HIS A 114 21.22 -2.96 -9.76
N HIS A 115 21.06 -4.16 -9.22
CA HIS A 115 22.10 -5.20 -9.21
C HIS A 115 21.76 -6.27 -10.24
#